data_AF-A0A965HFH4-F1
#
_entry.id   AF-A0A965HFH4-F1
#
_cell.length_a   1.000
_cell.length_b   1.000
_cell.length_c   1.000
_cell.angle_alpha   90.00
_cell.angle_beta   90.00
_cell.angle_gamma   90.00
#
_symmetry.space_group_name_H-M   'P 1'
#
loop_
_entity.id
_entity.type
_entity.pdbx_description
1 polymer ?
#
loop_
_entity_poly.entity_id
_entity_poly.type
_entity_poly.pdbx_seq_one_letter_code
_entity_poly.pdbx_strand_id
1 'polypeptide(L)' 'MEPTALLFSGQGAQRVGMGADLAEASPSARAILHLAPETLP' A
#
# COMPACT_ATOMS: atom_id res chain seq x y z
N MET A 1 -25.07 -11.06 -10.25
CA MET A 1 -23.70 -10.69 -9.83
C MET A 1 -23.60 -11.08 -8.37
N GLU A 2 -22.64 -11.93 -8.01
CA GLU A 2 -22.43 -12.27 -6.60
C GLU A 2 -21.66 -11.15 -5.89
N PRO A 3 -21.83 -10.98 -4.56
CA PRO A 3 -21.10 -9.95 -3.81
C PRO A 3 -19.59 -10.22 -3.84
N THR A 4 -18.81 -9.19 -4.13
CA THR A 4 -17.34 -9.24 -4.01
C THR A 4 -16.91 -8.62 -2.68
N ALA A 5 -16.04 -9.30 -1.95
CA ALA A 5 -15.43 -8.78 -0.74
C ALA A 5 -13.93 -8.51 -0.97
N LEU A 6 -13.42 -7.42 -0.41
CA LEU A 6 -11.99 -7.11 -0.36
C LEU A 6 -11.47 -7.44 1.04
N LEU A 7 -10.50 -8.35 1.12
CA LEU A 7 -9.83 -8.71 2.37
C LEU A 7 -8.38 -8.23 2.31
N PHE A 8 -7.97 -7.48 3.33
CA PHE A 8 -6.62 -6.96 3.46
C PHE A 8 -5.83 -7.79 4.47
N SER A 9 -4.55 -8.07 4.17
CA SER A 9 -3.67 -8.81 5.06
C SER A 9 -3.37 -8.03 6.34
N GLY A 10 -3.31 -8.73 7.48
CA GLY A 10 -2.90 -8.16 8.76
C GLY A 10 -1.37 -8.08 8.93
N GLN A 11 -0.96 -7.81 10.17
CA GLN A 11 0.44 -7.78 10.58
C GLN A 11 1.10 -9.16 10.43
N GLY A 12 2.40 -9.19 10.13
CA GLY A 12 3.19 -10.41 9.90
C GLY A 12 3.42 -10.74 8.43
N ALA A 13 2.65 -10.14 7.51
CA ALA A 13 2.81 -10.32 6.07
C ALA A 13 3.84 -9.36 5.42
N GLN A 14 4.38 -8.40 6.18
CA GLN A 14 5.30 -7.40 5.65
C GLN A 14 6.65 -7.99 5.21
N ARG A 15 7.26 -7.36 4.20
CA ARG A 15 8.58 -7.73 3.65
C ARG A 15 9.40 -6.47 3.39
N VAL A 16 10.73 -6.61 3.44
CA VAL A 16 11.65 -5.54 3.03
C VAL A 16 11.36 -5.17 1.57
N GLY A 17 11.20 -3.87 1.29
CA GLY A 17 10.89 -3.36 -0.04
C GLY A 17 9.42 -3.47 -0.47
N MET A 18 8.50 -3.89 0.42
CA MET A 18 7.07 -3.99 0.09
C MET A 18 6.53 -2.66 -0.45
N GLY A 19 5.88 -2.72 -1.61
CA GLY A 19 5.27 -1.56 -2.27
C GLY A 19 6.21 -0.77 -3.19
N ALA A 20 7.51 -1.09 -3.27
CA ALA A 20 8.47 -0.36 -4.12
C ALA A 20 8.10 -0.42 -5.61
N ASP A 21 7.91 -1.63 -6.16
CA ASP A 21 7.56 -1.81 -7.59
C ASP A 21 6.21 -1.14 -7.93
N LEU A 22 5.26 -1.16 -6.99
CA LEU A 22 3.96 -0.51 -7.17
C LEU A 22 4.08 1.02 -7.16
N ALA A 23 4.91 1.56 -6.27
CA ALA A 23 5.23 2.99 -6.28
C ALA A 23 5.95 3.40 -7.57
N GLU A 24 6.83 2.56 -8.12
CA GLU A 24 7.48 2.81 -9.40
C GLU A 24 6.45 2.89 -10.55
N ALA A 25 5.56 1.89 -10.63
CA ALA A 25 4.61 1.74 -11.71
C ALA A 25 3.41 2.68 -11.67
N SER A 26 3.05 3.24 -10.50
CA SER A 26 1.83 4.05 -10.33
C SER A 26 2.08 5.36 -9.58
N PRO A 27 1.87 6.54 -10.23
CA PRO A 27 1.97 7.83 -9.57
C PRO A 27 1.05 7.96 -8.35
N SER A 28 -0.19 7.45 -8.42
CA SER A 28 -1.13 7.49 -7.30
C SER A 28 -0.68 6.63 -6.12
N ALA A 29 -0.12 5.44 -6.39
CA ALA A 29 0.42 4.59 -5.34
C ALA A 29 1.63 5.23 -4.66
N ARG A 30 2.54 5.83 -5.45
CA ARG A 30 3.70 6.58 -4.95
C ARG A 30 3.28 7.69 -3.99
N ALA A 31 2.27 8.49 -4.37
CA ALA A 31 1.80 9.62 -3.56
C ALA A 31 1.29 9.15 -2.18
N ILE A 32 0.51 8.07 -2.14
CA ILE A 32 -0.03 7.54 -0.88
C ILE A 32 1.04 6.87 -0.02
N LEU A 33 1.93 6.07 -0.61
CA LEU A 33 2.98 5.35 0.13
C LEU A 33 4.01 6.30 0.75
N HIS A 34 4.22 7.48 0.17
CA HIS A 34 5.15 8.49 0.68
C HIS A 34 4.47 9.57 1.55
N LEU A 35 3.18 9.40 1.91
CA LEU A 35 2.46 10.39 2.71
C LEU A 35 2.89 10.39 4.19
N ALA A 36 3.22 9.21 4.73
CA ALA A 36 3.43 9.00 6.17
C ALA A 36 4.51 9.91 6.81
N PRO A 37 5.69 10.15 6.20
CA PRO A 37 6.72 11.00 6.78
C PRO A 37 6.26 12.46 7.03
N GLU A 38 5.29 12.94 6.26
CA GLU A 38 4.80 14.32 6.34
C GLU A 38 3.60 14.48 7.29
N THR A 39 3.02 13.38 7.76
CA THR A 39 1.73 13.39 8.48
C THR A 39 1.76 12.68 9.83
N LEU A 40 2.72 11.79 10.06
CA LEU A 40 2.88 11.15 11.35
C LEU A 40 3.65 12.08 12.32
N PRO A 41 3.16 12.26 13.56
CA PRO A 41 3.78 13.13 14.57
C PRO A 41 5.17 12.64 15.02
#